data_AF-A0A0K8V9B9-F1
#
_entry.id   AF-A0A0K8V9B9-F1
#
_cell.length_a   1.000
_cell.length_b   1.000
_cell.length_c   1.000
_cell.angle_alpha   90.00
_cell.angle_beta   90.00
_cell.angle_gamma   90.00
#
_symmetry.space_group_name_H-M   'P 1'
#
loop_
_entity.id
_entity.type
_entity.pdbx_description
1 polymer ?
#
loop_
_entity_poly.entity_id
_entity_poly.type
_entity_poly.pdbx_seq_one_letter_code
_entity_poly.pdbx_strand_id
1 'polypeptide(L)'
;ADPVVKFHKKLYFLIMPICCFVIPGLFPYYVLGSSLQVCFFVCSMLRYALSLHGTWLVNSAAHFYGMRPYEKNISSVDSKVVSVIAFGEGWHNYHHVFPWDYKAGELGTYQYNWT
;
A
#
# COMPACT_ATOMS: atom_id res chain seq x y z
N ALA A 1 -14.79 -13.44 -16.34
CA ALA A 1 -13.60 -12.57 -16.30
C ALA A 1 -14.06 -11.12 -16.21
N ASP A 2 -13.61 -10.40 -15.18
CA ASP A 2 -14.09 -9.07 -14.82
C ASP A 2 -13.84 -8.02 -15.93
N PRO A 3 -14.87 -7.30 -16.40
CA PRO A 3 -14.72 -6.31 -17.47
C PRO A 3 -13.93 -5.06 -17.06
N VAL A 4 -14.00 -4.64 -15.79
CA VAL A 4 -13.29 -3.47 -15.25
C VAL A 4 -11.79 -3.72 -15.21
N VAL A 5 -11.38 -4.90 -14.73
CA VAL A 5 -9.96 -5.29 -14.68
C VAL A 5 -9.37 -5.40 -16.09
N LYS A 6 -10.14 -5.95 -17.05
CA LYS A 6 -9.70 -6.02 -18.45
C LYS A 6 -9.50 -4.64 -19.07
N PHE A 7 -10.42 -3.70 -18.82
CA PHE A 7 -10.32 -2.33 -19.28
C PHE A 7 -9.06 -1.65 -18.72
N HIS A 8 -8.84 -1.74 -17.40
CA HIS A 8 -7.65 -1.18 -16.77
C HIS A 8 -6.36 -1.78 -17.34
N LYS A 9 -6.30 -3.11 -17.51
CA LYS A 9 -5.11 -3.79 -18.06
C LYS A 9 -4.81 -3.35 -19.49
N LYS A 10 -5.83 -3.16 -20.34
CA LYS A 10 -5.65 -2.71 -21.73
C LYS A 10 -5.05 -1.31 -21.81
N LEU A 11 -5.43 -0.41 -20.90
CA LEU A 11 -5.01 0.99 -20.90
C LEU A 11 -3.95 1.33 -19.85
N TYR A 12 -3.39 0.33 -19.16
CA TYR A 12 -2.51 0.52 -18.01
C TYR A 12 -1.36 1.48 -18.29
N PHE A 13 -0.66 1.30 -19.41
CA PHE A 13 0.47 2.15 -19.80
C PHE A 13 0.09 3.61 -20.09
N LEU A 14 -1.19 3.90 -20.31
CA LEU A 14 -1.72 5.25 -20.43
C LEU A 14 -2.22 5.79 -19.08
N ILE A 15 -3.05 5.01 -18.37
CA ILE A 15 -3.70 5.44 -17.13
C ILE A 15 -2.67 5.63 -16.01
N MET A 16 -1.71 4.70 -15.86
CA MET A 16 -0.73 4.73 -14.79
C MET A 16 0.08 6.04 -14.74
N PRO A 17 0.78 6.48 -15.81
CA PRO A 17 1.58 7.71 -15.72
C PRO A 17 0.72 8.94 -15.50
N ILE A 18 -0.50 8.97 -16.06
CA ILE A 18 -1.44 10.08 -15.87
C ILE A 18 -1.87 10.18 -14.41
N CYS A 19 -2.39 9.10 -13.83
CA CYS A 19 -2.91 9.10 -12.47
C CYS A 19 -1.80 9.15 -11.41
N CYS A 20 -0.62 8.55 -11.68
CA CYS A 20 0.44 8.44 -10.68
C CYS A 20 1.37 9.66 -10.66
N PHE A 21 1.62 10.30 -11.82
CA PHE A 21 2.61 11.37 -11.95
C PHE A 21 2.04 12.68 -12.51
N VAL A 22 1.24 12.64 -13.58
CA VAL A 22 0.75 13.88 -14.21
C VAL A 22 -0.26 14.59 -13.31
N ILE A 23 -1.30 13.90 -12.86
CA ILE A 23 -2.34 14.49 -12.01
C ILE A 23 -1.75 14.95 -10.66
N PRO A 24 -0.98 14.11 -9.92
CA PRO A 24 -0.40 14.55 -8.65
C PRO A 24 0.64 15.67 -8.78
N GLY A 25 1.31 15.79 -9.93
CA GLY A 25 2.26 16.88 -10.20
C GLY A 25 1.57 18.19 -10.62
N LEU A 26 0.51 18.13 -11.42
CA LEU A 26 -0.15 19.33 -11.95
C LEU A 26 -1.22 19.89 -11.02
N PHE A 27 -1.93 19.05 -10.27
CA PHE A 27 -2.99 19.49 -9.36
C PHE A 27 -2.51 20.55 -8.34
N PRO A 28 -1.47 20.30 -7.51
CA PRO A 28 -0.98 21.30 -6.56
C PRO A 28 -0.34 22.52 -7.24
N TYR A 29 0.20 22.37 -8.46
CA TYR A 29 0.70 23.49 -9.25
C TYR A 29 -0.44 24.47 -9.59
N TYR A 30 -1.55 23.96 -10.13
CA TYR A 30 -2.69 24.80 -10.53
C TYR A 30 -3.55 25.29 -9.36
N VAL A 31 -3.74 24.47 -8.32
CA VAL A 31 -4.66 24.78 -7.21
C VAL A 31 -3.97 25.56 -6.10
N LEU A 32 -2.71 25.25 -5.79
CA LEU A 32 -1.99 25.82 -4.65
C LEU A 32 -0.90 26.82 -5.08
N GLY A 33 -0.68 27.02 -6.39
CA GLY A 33 0.35 27.93 -6.91
C GLY A 33 1.78 27.50 -6.58
N SER A 34 1.98 26.22 -6.23
CA SER A 34 3.29 25.67 -5.87
C SER A 34 4.20 25.56 -7.11
N SER A 35 5.52 25.60 -6.93
CA SER A 35 6.44 25.49 -8.08
C SER A 35 6.38 24.10 -8.72
N LEU A 36 6.49 24.05 -10.05
CA LEU A 36 6.40 22.78 -10.80
C LEU A 36 7.46 21.76 -10.36
N GLN A 37 8.66 22.22 -10.00
CA GLN A 37 9.73 21.37 -9.47
C GLN A 37 9.35 20.72 -8.15
N VAL A 38 8.79 21.49 -7.20
CA VAL A 38 8.36 20.95 -5.91
C VAL A 38 7.23 19.94 -6.12
N CYS A 39 6.24 20.26 -6.96
CA CYS A 39 5.14 19.34 -7.24
C CYS A 39 5.61 18.03 -7.89
N PHE A 40 6.57 18.09 -8.81
CA PHE A 40 7.12 16.90 -9.45
C PHE A 40 7.92 16.04 -8.45
N PHE A 41 8.89 16.61 -7.75
CA PHE A 41 9.76 15.83 -6.86
C PHE A 41 9.04 15.34 -5.60
N VAL A 42 8.15 16.14 -5.03
CA VAL A 42 7.49 15.81 -3.75
C VAL A 42 6.17 15.07 -4.01
N CYS A 43 5.22 15.69 -4.71
CA CYS A 43 3.87 15.15 -4.85
C CYS A 43 3.81 13.94 -5.81
N SER A 44 4.76 13.83 -6.74
CA SER A 44 4.84 12.70 -7.67
C SER A 44 5.92 11.69 -7.24
N MET A 45 7.20 12.06 -7.28
CA MET A 45 8.30 11.11 -7.09
C MET A 45 8.42 10.59 -5.65
N LEU A 46 8.55 11.49 -4.66
CA LEU A 46 8.70 11.10 -3.26
C LEU A 46 7.47 10.36 -2.76
N ARG A 47 6.26 10.86 -3.05
CA ARG A 47 5.01 10.17 -2.73
C ARG A 47 5.01 8.74 -3.29
N TYR A 48 5.35 8.56 -4.57
CA TYR A 48 5.39 7.24 -5.19
C TYR A 48 6.45 6.33 -4.56
N ALA A 49 7.64 6.85 -4.27
CA ALA A 49 8.70 6.11 -3.60
C ALA A 49 8.25 5.65 -2.20
N LEU A 50 7.65 6.52 -1.39
CA LEU A 50 7.13 6.18 -0.06
C LEU A 50 6.03 5.11 -0.15
N SER A 51 5.10 5.24 -1.11
CA SER A 51 4.07 4.22 -1.34
C SER A 51 4.68 2.85 -1.68
N LEU A 52 5.66 2.82 -2.59
CA LEU A 52 6.34 1.57 -2.96
C LEU A 52 7.05 0.94 -1.76
N HIS A 53 7.83 1.71 -1.01
CA HIS A 53 8.55 1.19 0.16
C HIS A 53 7.57 0.71 1.24
N GLY A 54 6.46 1.43 1.46
CA GLY A 54 5.40 1.00 2.37
C GLY A 54 4.82 -0.36 1.98
N THR A 55 4.50 -0.57 0.69
CA THR A 55 4.04 -1.87 0.18
C THR A 55 5.12 -2.95 0.25
N TRP A 56 6.38 -2.62 -0.03
CA TRP A 56 7.48 -3.57 0.01
C TRP A 56 7.85 -4.01 1.44
N LEU A 57 7.55 -3.21 2.46
CA LEU A 57 7.69 -3.63 3.86
C LEU A 57 6.79 -4.83 4.20
N VAL A 58 5.62 -4.96 3.57
CA VAL A 58 4.75 -6.14 3.73
C VAL A 58 5.46 -7.40 3.22
N ASN A 59 6.17 -7.31 2.09
CA ASN A 59 6.91 -8.43 1.51
C ASN A 59 8.29 -8.66 2.16
N SER A 60 8.74 -7.76 3.03
CA SER A 60 10.06 -7.83 3.68
C SER A 60 9.91 -7.84 5.20
N ALA A 61 9.79 -6.67 5.84
CA ALA A 61 9.70 -6.57 7.29
C ALA A 61 8.59 -7.43 7.91
N ALA A 62 7.43 -7.60 7.25
CA ALA A 62 6.35 -8.48 7.72
C ALA A 62 6.61 -10.00 7.53
N HIS A 63 7.84 -10.38 7.14
CA HIS A 63 8.35 -11.75 7.19
C HIS A 63 9.57 -11.93 8.11
N PHE A 64 10.06 -10.85 8.73
CA PHE A 64 11.26 -10.89 9.59
C PHE A 64 11.04 -10.31 10.98
N TYR A 65 10.26 -9.22 11.13
CA TYR A 65 10.19 -8.43 12.35
C TYR A 65 8.77 -8.31 12.90
N GLY A 66 8.40 -9.23 13.80
CA GLY A 66 7.08 -9.27 14.40
C GLY A 66 6.80 -10.57 15.16
N MET A 67 5.52 -10.82 15.42
CA MET A 67 5.03 -12.00 16.17
C MET A 67 4.38 -13.03 15.24
N ARG A 68 4.36 -14.30 15.66
CA ARG A 68 3.64 -15.39 14.96
C ARG A 68 2.58 -16.03 15.87
N PRO A 69 1.47 -15.34 16.16
CA PRO A 69 0.46 -15.86 17.08
C PRO A 69 -0.41 -16.98 16.49
N TYR A 70 -0.60 -17.04 15.17
CA TYR A 70 -1.50 -18.00 14.51
C TYR A 70 -0.76 -19.23 13.97
N GLU A 71 0.32 -19.04 13.20
CA GLU A 71 1.15 -20.14 12.70
C GLU A 71 2.64 -19.81 12.83
N LYS A 72 3.38 -20.63 13.58
CA LYS A 72 4.79 -20.38 13.93
C LYS A 72 5.76 -20.88 12.86
N ASN A 73 5.33 -21.83 12.04
CA ASN A 73 6.15 -22.51 11.03
C ASN A 73 6.25 -21.79 9.69
N ILE A 74 5.47 -20.72 9.48
CA ILE A 74 5.57 -19.84 8.31
C ILE A 74 6.43 -18.62 8.62
N SER A 75 6.95 -17.94 7.58
CA SER A 75 7.83 -16.78 7.77
C SER A 75 7.06 -15.51 8.15
N SER A 76 5.81 -15.36 7.71
CA SER A 76 5.01 -14.15 7.92
C SER A 76 4.78 -13.87 9.41
N VAL A 77 4.83 -12.59 9.76
CA VAL A 77 4.71 -12.09 11.14
C VAL A 77 3.71 -10.94 11.19
N ASP A 78 3.03 -10.82 12.32
CA ASP A 78 2.24 -9.64 12.65
C ASP A 78 3.15 -8.52 13.14
N SER A 79 3.08 -7.37 12.48
CA SER A 79 3.92 -6.21 12.75
C SER A 79 3.08 -4.93 12.76
N LYS A 80 2.85 -4.36 13.96
CA LYS A 80 2.09 -3.10 14.13
C LYS A 80 2.71 -1.93 13.36
N VAL A 81 4.04 -1.87 13.27
CA VAL A 81 4.75 -0.82 12.53
C VAL A 81 4.44 -0.92 11.04
N VAL A 82 4.54 -2.12 10.46
CA VAL A 82 4.15 -2.33 9.05
C VAL A 82 2.67 -2.04 8.86
N SER A 83 1.82 -2.43 9.82
CA SER A 83 0.37 -2.19 9.76
C SER A 83 0.04 -0.71 9.65
N VAL A 84 0.70 0.14 10.44
CA VAL A 84 0.50 1.60 10.37
C VAL A 84 1.01 2.17 9.03
N ILE A 85 2.18 1.73 8.56
CA ILE A 85 2.77 2.25 7.31
C ILE A 85 1.97 1.81 6.07
N ALA A 86 1.49 0.56 6.07
CA ALA A 86 0.76 -0.06 4.97
C ALA A 86 -0.76 -0.09 5.20
N PHE A 87 -1.27 0.78 6.08
CA PHE A 87 -2.70 1.01 6.32
C PHE A 87 -3.54 -0.20 6.80
N GLY A 88 -2.91 -1.26 7.31
CA GLY A 88 -3.59 -2.45 7.84
C GLY A 88 -2.94 -3.76 7.44
N GLU A 89 -2.10 -3.75 6.40
CA GLU A 89 -1.50 -4.96 5.80
C GLU A 89 -0.38 -5.59 6.64
N GLY A 90 -0.18 -5.13 7.88
CA GLY A 90 0.87 -5.62 8.77
C GLY A 90 0.50 -6.86 9.60
N TRP A 91 -0.76 -7.26 9.62
CA TRP A 91 -1.25 -8.50 10.26
C TRP A 91 -0.95 -9.73 9.38
N HIS A 92 0.32 -9.88 8.99
CA HIS A 92 0.71 -10.77 7.92
C HIS A 92 0.76 -12.23 8.35
N ASN A 93 0.93 -12.53 9.65
CA ASN A 93 0.79 -13.91 10.13
C ASN A 93 -0.67 -14.35 10.02
N TYR A 94 -1.60 -13.49 10.46
CA TYR A 94 -3.04 -13.75 10.30
C TYR A 94 -3.42 -13.94 8.84
N HIS A 95 -3.05 -12.99 7.98
CA HIS A 95 -3.41 -13.00 6.56
C HIS A 95 -2.96 -14.27 5.83
N HIS A 96 -1.75 -14.78 6.11
CA HIS A 96 -1.28 -16.02 5.48
C HIS A 96 -2.03 -17.27 5.97
N VAL A 97 -2.54 -17.25 7.21
CA VAL A 97 -3.33 -18.37 7.75
C VAL A 97 -4.79 -18.31 7.28
N PHE A 98 -5.34 -17.11 7.16
CA PHE A 98 -6.74 -16.86 6.78
C PHE A 98 -6.85 -15.92 5.57
N PRO A 99 -6.34 -16.30 4.38
CA PRO A 99 -6.25 -15.42 3.21
C PRO A 99 -7.61 -15.05 2.61
N TRP A 100 -8.68 -15.72 3.02
CA TRP A 100 -10.06 -15.43 2.61
C TRP A 100 -10.75 -14.39 3.50
N ASP A 101 -10.14 -14.01 4.63
CA ASP A 101 -10.71 -12.99 5.50
C ASP A 101 -10.56 -11.60 4.86
N TYR A 102 -11.67 -10.87 4.76
CA TYR A 102 -11.70 -9.58 4.07
C TYR A 102 -10.94 -8.49 4.82
N LYS A 103 -10.80 -8.61 6.14
CA LYS A 103 -10.15 -7.62 7.00
C LYS A 103 -8.66 -7.87 7.14
N ALA A 104 -8.21 -9.06 6.78
CA ALA A 104 -6.82 -9.51 6.87
C ALA A 104 -6.22 -9.31 8.28
N GLY A 105 -7.04 -9.36 9.33
CA GLY A 105 -6.62 -9.20 10.71
C GLY A 105 -7.75 -9.59 11.68
N GLU A 106 -7.38 -10.04 12.88
CA GLU A 106 -8.34 -10.56 13.86
C GLU A 106 -9.36 -9.51 14.35
N LEU A 107 -10.59 -9.97 14.59
CA LEU A 107 -11.70 -9.16 15.09
C LEU A 107 -11.36 -8.51 16.45
N GLY A 108 -11.87 -7.30 16.67
CA GLY A 108 -11.79 -6.62 17.97
C GLY A 108 -10.59 -5.69 18.16
N THR A 109 -9.63 -5.65 17.23
CA THR A 109 -8.47 -4.72 17.29
C THR A 109 -8.17 -4.04 15.96
N TYR A 110 -8.95 -3.01 15.60
CA TYR A 110 -8.78 -2.28 14.32
C TYR A 110 -8.04 -0.94 14.42
N GLN A 111 -7.45 -0.63 15.57
CA GLN A 111 -6.73 0.63 15.76
C GLN A 111 -5.59 0.84 14.74
N TYR A 112 -5.03 -0.25 14.20
CA TYR A 112 -3.93 -0.24 13.23
C TYR A 112 -4.31 -0.81 11.87
N ASN A 113 -5.60 -0.97 11.58
CA ASN A 113 -6.11 -1.52 10.33
C ASN A 113 -7.26 -0.66 9.80
N TRP A 114 -6.92 0.20 8.82
CA TRP A 114 -7.82 1.21 8.25
C TRP A 114 -8.44 0.80 6.91
N THR A 115 -8.09 -0.37 6.40
CA THR A 115 -8.68 -0.98 5.20
C THR A 115 -9.91 -1.82 5.53
#